data_AF-A0A1F6HEV0-F1
#
_entry.id   AF-A0A1F6HEV0-F1
#
_cell.length_a   1.000
_cell.length_b   1.000
_cell.length_c   1.000
_cell.angle_alpha   90.00
_cell.angle_beta   90.00
_cell.angle_gamma   90.00
#
_symmetry.space_group_name_H-M   'P 1'
#
loop_
_entity.id
_entity.type
_entity.pdbx_description
1 polymer ?
#
loop_
_entity_poly.entity_id
_entity_poly.type
_entity_poly.pdbx_seq_one_letter_code
_entity_poly.pdbx_strand_id
1 'polypeptide(L)'
;MISKKVKNNYIGIIILVILFVINIKGSAIIKNFQKPLFEGDASVYRNELAIVDYVYKEANGKPFKYVLYTPPVHDYTYQYLFKWYGPLKYNYAPSIQAPLAFFIIEPDPDYPDRPKWFLEARVKDGKIIKSKTVKVGIIIQTRDVR
;
A
#
# COMPACT_ATOMS: atom_id res chain seq x y z
N MET A 1 -40.14 48.36 15.71
CA MET A 1 -40.14 47.32 16.77
C MET A 1 -40.22 45.95 16.11
N ILE A 2 -39.11 45.21 16.00
CA ILE A 2 -39.14 43.84 15.48
C ILE A 2 -39.79 42.97 16.54
N SER A 3 -40.88 42.27 16.17
CA SER A 3 -41.62 41.38 17.06
C SER A 3 -40.69 40.36 17.72
N LYS A 4 -40.83 40.17 19.04
CA LYS A 4 -40.02 39.25 19.86
C LYS A 4 -40.02 37.82 19.28
N LYS A 5 -41.10 37.42 18.61
CA LYS A 5 -41.28 36.13 17.92
C LYS A 5 -40.38 35.98 16.68
N VAL A 6 -40.22 37.06 15.91
CA VAL A 6 -39.33 37.12 14.74
C VAL A 6 -37.86 37.05 15.16
N LYS A 7 -37.51 37.68 16.30
CA LYS A 7 -36.16 37.62 16.88
C LYS A 7 -35.74 36.21 17.33
N ASN A 8 -36.67 35.41 17.85
CA ASN A 8 -36.43 34.00 18.22
C ASN A 8 -36.13 33.10 17.01
N ASN A 9 -36.75 33.35 15.85
CA ASN A 9 -36.50 32.56 14.65
C ASN A 9 -35.09 32.76 14.10
N TYR A 10 -34.55 33.99 14.17
CA TYR A 10 -33.17 34.26 13.77
C TYR A 10 -32.15 33.58 14.67
N ILE A 11 -32.41 33.49 15.97
CA ILE A 11 -31.54 32.77 16.91
C ILE A 11 -31.51 31.28 16.55
N GLY A 12 -32.67 30.68 16.25
CA GLY A 12 -32.75 29.29 15.80
C GLY A 12 -31.98 29.05 14.50
N ILE A 13 -32.13 29.94 13.51
CA ILE A 13 -31.39 29.86 12.24
C ILE A 13 -29.89 30.01 12.45
N ILE A 14 -29.45 30.95 13.29
CA ILE A 14 -28.04 31.15 13.62
C ILE A 14 -27.46 29.91 14.29
N ILE A 15 -28.17 29.30 15.24
CA ILE A 15 -27.76 28.04 15.88
C ILE A 15 -27.65 26.91 14.84
N LEU A 16 -28.62 26.79 13.94
CA LEU A 16 -28.62 25.81 12.85
C LEU A 16 -27.42 26.01 11.91
N VAL A 17 -27.13 27.25 11.52
CA VAL A 17 -25.99 27.59 10.67
C VAL A 17 -24.66 27.30 11.39
N ILE A 18 -24.56 27.62 12.68
CA ILE A 18 -23.37 27.31 13.48
C ILE A 18 -23.16 25.78 13.56
N LEU A 19 -24.21 25.00 13.85
CA LEU A 19 -24.14 23.54 13.87
C LEU A 19 -23.76 22.98 12.50
N PHE A 20 -24.31 23.54 11.41
CA PHE A 20 -23.98 23.14 10.04
C PHE A 20 -22.52 23.43 9.69
N VAL A 21 -22.00 24.61 10.02
CA VAL A 21 -20.59 24.97 9.79
C VAL A 21 -19.63 24.12 10.64
N ILE A 22 -20.00 23.81 11.89
CA ILE A 22 -19.20 22.91 12.76
C ILE A 22 -19.14 21.50 12.15
N ASN A 23 -20.24 20.99 11.58
CA ASN A 23 -20.28 19.67 10.96
C ASN A 23 -19.61 19.62 9.57
N ILE A 24 -19.63 20.70 8.78
CA ILE A 24 -18.89 20.78 7.50
C ILE A 24 -17.38 20.77 7.72
N LYS A 25 -16.90 21.26 8.87
CA LYS A 25 -15.47 21.15 9.25
C LYS A 25 -15.04 19.70 9.57
N GLY A 26 -15.91 18.71 9.39
CA GLY A 26 -15.60 17.28 9.27
C GLY A 26 -14.73 16.93 8.05
N SER A 27 -13.74 17.75 7.69
CA SER A 27 -12.75 17.51 6.64
C SER A 27 -11.97 16.19 6.84
N ALA A 28 -11.99 15.62 8.05
CA ALA A 28 -11.47 14.30 8.34
C ALA A 28 -12.26 13.18 7.62
N ILE A 29 -13.58 13.31 7.48
CA ILE A 29 -14.43 12.29 6.84
C ILE A 29 -14.14 12.22 5.33
N ILE A 30 -14.05 13.38 4.68
CA ILE A 30 -13.75 13.47 3.24
C ILE A 30 -12.29 13.04 2.96
N LYS A 31 -11.34 13.44 3.83
CA LYS A 31 -9.93 13.00 3.72
C LYS A 31 -9.77 11.49 3.93
N ASN A 32 -10.52 10.89 4.86
CA ASN A 32 -10.50 9.44 5.10
C ASN A 32 -11.22 8.65 4.00
N PHE A 33 -12.21 9.24 3.32
CA PHE A 33 -12.84 8.62 2.14
C PHE A 33 -11.88 8.52 0.95
N GLN A 34 -11.05 9.54 0.76
CA GLN A 34 -10.03 9.56 -0.30
C GLN A 34 -8.76 8.77 0.06
N LYS A 35 -8.50 8.55 1.36
CA LYS A 35 -7.36 7.78 1.88
C LYS A 35 -7.83 6.91 3.05
N PRO A 36 -8.52 5.78 2.79
CA PRO A 36 -8.92 4.87 3.85
C PRO A 36 -7.67 4.45 4.63
N LEU A 37 -7.65 4.83 5.92
CA LEU A 37 -6.52 4.56 6.82
C LEU A 37 -6.43 3.09 7.24
N PHE A 38 -7.44 2.30 6.91
CA PHE A 38 -7.45 0.86 7.14
C PHE A 38 -6.30 0.21 6.35
N GLU A 39 -5.33 -0.32 7.08
CA GLU A 39 -4.23 -1.09 6.48
C GLU A 39 -4.67 -2.53 6.21
N GLY A 40 -5.63 -3.08 6.97
CA GLY A 40 -6.16 -4.43 6.72
C GLY A 40 -5.10 -5.52 6.69
N ASP A 41 -5.26 -6.51 5.82
CA ASP A 41 -4.29 -7.58 5.58
C ASP A 41 -3.29 -7.23 4.44
N ALA A 42 -2.36 -8.14 4.16
CA ALA A 42 -1.35 -7.95 3.10
C ALA A 42 -1.98 -7.77 1.71
N SER A 43 -3.11 -8.43 1.45
CA SER A 43 -3.84 -8.44 0.17
C SER A 43 -4.62 -7.15 -0.10
N VAL A 44 -4.63 -6.19 0.85
CA VAL A 44 -5.23 -4.88 0.60
C VAL A 44 -4.43 -4.15 -0.48
N TYR A 45 -5.11 -3.78 -1.57
CA TYR A 45 -4.53 -3.09 -2.73
C TYR A 45 -3.61 -1.90 -2.40
N ARG A 46 -3.95 -1.12 -1.37
CA ARG A 46 -3.12 0.00 -0.89
C ARG A 46 -1.75 -0.47 -0.38
N ASN A 47 -1.69 -1.62 0.28
CA ASN A 47 -0.44 -2.20 0.76
C ASN A 47 0.39 -2.72 -0.41
N GLU A 48 -0.21 -3.50 -1.30
CA GLU A 48 0.46 -4.00 -2.52
C GLU A 48 1.04 -2.83 -3.35
N LEU A 49 0.28 -1.75 -3.54
CA LEU A 49 0.78 -0.53 -4.18
C LEU A 49 1.98 0.08 -3.46
N ALA A 50 1.95 0.12 -2.12
CA ALA A 50 3.07 0.63 -1.32
C ALA A 50 4.31 -0.27 -1.43
N ILE A 51 4.13 -1.58 -1.56
CA ILE A 51 5.22 -2.54 -1.83
C ILE A 51 5.83 -2.30 -3.20
N VAL A 52 5.00 -2.16 -4.24
CA VAL A 52 5.50 -1.85 -5.59
C VAL A 52 6.22 -0.52 -5.60
N ASP A 53 5.66 0.52 -4.99
CA ASP A 53 6.32 1.82 -4.83
C ASP A 53 7.67 1.70 -4.10
N TYR A 54 7.75 0.87 -3.06
CA TYR A 54 9.00 0.64 -2.34
C TYR A 54 10.05 -0.02 -3.24
N VAL A 55 9.67 -1.07 -3.98
CA VAL A 55 10.58 -1.78 -4.90
C VAL A 55 11.15 -0.84 -5.95
N TYR A 56 10.31 -0.03 -6.59
CA TYR A 56 10.76 0.95 -7.59
C TYR A 56 11.71 2.00 -6.98
N LYS A 57 11.39 2.54 -5.80
CA LYS A 57 12.26 3.51 -5.11
C LYS A 57 13.61 2.92 -4.74
N GLU A 58 13.65 1.69 -4.25
CA GLU A 58 14.89 0.99 -3.90
C GLU A 58 15.70 0.58 -5.13
N ALA A 59 15.03 0.21 -6.22
CA ALA A 59 15.68 -0.07 -7.51
C ALA A 59 16.32 1.19 -8.10
N ASN A 60 15.74 2.37 -7.86
CA ASN A 60 16.26 3.68 -8.26
C ASN A 60 16.68 3.72 -9.74
N GLY A 61 15.80 3.27 -10.63
CA GLY A 61 16.04 3.22 -12.08
C GLY A 61 16.91 2.06 -12.56
N LYS A 62 17.47 1.24 -11.67
CA LYS A 62 18.26 0.06 -12.06
C LYS A 62 17.37 -1.09 -12.52
N PRO A 63 17.80 -1.90 -13.51
CA PRO A 63 17.10 -3.13 -13.87
C PRO A 63 16.94 -4.06 -12.65
N PHE A 64 15.72 -4.54 -12.44
CA PHE A 64 15.41 -5.48 -11.36
C PHE A 64 14.43 -6.55 -11.83
N LYS A 65 14.45 -7.69 -11.16
CA LYS A 65 13.40 -8.70 -11.20
C LYS A 65 12.73 -8.79 -9.82
N TYR A 66 11.55 -9.38 -9.77
CA TYR A 66 10.88 -9.67 -8.51
C TYR A 66 10.53 -11.14 -8.42
N VAL A 67 10.45 -11.64 -7.20
CA VAL A 67 10.04 -13.01 -6.85
C VAL A 67 9.03 -12.86 -5.72
N LEU A 68 7.86 -13.46 -5.87
CA LEU A 68 6.76 -13.23 -4.93
C LEU A 68 6.33 -14.53 -4.27
N TYR A 69 6.05 -14.43 -2.97
CA TYR A 69 5.21 -15.36 -2.23
C TYR A 69 3.93 -14.64 -1.79
N THR A 70 2.79 -15.19 -2.18
CA THR A 70 1.44 -14.81 -1.75
C THR A 70 0.71 -16.05 -1.23
N PRO A 71 -0.15 -15.96 -0.20
CA PRO A 71 -0.91 -17.11 0.28
C PRO A 71 -1.81 -17.72 -0.82
N PRO A 72 -2.53 -16.93 -1.64
CA PRO A 72 -3.01 -17.41 -2.92
C PRO A 72 -1.80 -17.66 -3.81
N VAL A 73 -1.62 -18.89 -4.30
CA VAL A 73 -0.47 -19.27 -5.16
C VAL A 73 -0.34 -18.37 -6.42
N HIS A 74 -1.42 -17.68 -6.81
CA HIS A 74 -1.45 -16.78 -7.96
C HIS A 74 -1.14 -15.32 -7.57
N ASP A 75 -0.15 -14.74 -8.24
CA ASP A 75 0.36 -13.39 -8.01
C ASP A 75 -0.20 -12.33 -8.98
N TYR A 76 -1.38 -12.57 -9.56
CA TYR A 76 -1.93 -11.74 -10.64
C TYR A 76 -2.04 -10.26 -10.29
N THR A 77 -2.33 -9.93 -9.02
CA THR A 77 -2.39 -8.53 -8.59
C THR A 77 -1.03 -7.85 -8.70
N TYR A 78 0.04 -8.50 -8.23
CA TYR A 78 1.40 -7.97 -8.39
C TYR A 78 1.85 -7.98 -9.85
N GLN A 79 1.52 -9.01 -10.64
CA GLN A 79 1.81 -9.00 -12.07
C GLN A 79 1.16 -7.79 -12.76
N TYR A 80 -0.10 -7.50 -12.45
CA TYR A 80 -0.79 -6.33 -12.96
C TYR A 80 -0.10 -5.03 -12.53
N LEU A 81 0.22 -4.90 -11.24
CA LEU A 81 0.86 -3.69 -10.70
C LEU A 81 2.26 -3.45 -11.28
N PHE A 82 3.09 -4.48 -11.40
CA PHE A 82 4.42 -4.37 -11.99
C PHE A 82 4.38 -4.16 -13.51
N LYS A 83 3.33 -4.65 -14.20
CA LYS A 83 3.16 -4.47 -15.65
C LYS A 83 2.60 -3.10 -16.02
N TRP A 84 1.68 -2.56 -15.23
CA TRP A 84 0.93 -1.36 -15.61
C TRP A 84 1.21 -0.16 -14.70
N TYR A 85 0.98 -0.31 -13.39
CA TYR A 85 1.12 0.80 -12.45
C TYR A 85 2.57 1.29 -12.34
N GLY A 86 3.52 0.36 -12.17
CA GLY A 86 4.94 0.67 -12.01
C GLY A 86 5.51 1.45 -13.20
N PRO A 87 5.41 0.93 -14.44
CA PRO A 87 5.95 1.62 -15.61
C PRO A 87 5.30 2.97 -15.88
N LEU A 88 3.98 3.08 -15.65
CA LEU A 88 3.26 4.35 -15.79
C LEU A 88 3.80 5.44 -14.84
N LYS A 89 4.19 5.06 -13.61
CA LYS A 89 4.63 6.00 -12.57
C LYS A 89 6.15 6.25 -12.56
N TYR A 90 6.95 5.23 -12.84
CA TYR A 90 8.41 5.26 -12.68
C TYR A 90 9.17 5.23 -14.01
N ASN A 91 8.48 5.06 -15.14
CA ASN A 91 9.05 5.13 -16.49
C ASN A 91 10.06 4.01 -16.84
N TYR A 92 9.98 2.87 -16.16
CA TYR A 92 10.68 1.62 -16.52
C TYR A 92 9.93 0.41 -15.95
N ALA A 93 10.21 -0.78 -16.47
CA ALA A 93 9.59 -2.04 -16.05
C ALA A 93 10.63 -3.01 -15.48
N PRO A 94 10.21 -4.04 -14.72
CA PRO A 94 11.10 -5.13 -14.32
C PRO A 94 11.62 -5.88 -15.55
N SER A 95 12.81 -6.48 -15.43
CA SER A 95 13.47 -7.27 -16.46
C SER A 95 13.79 -8.66 -15.91
N ILE A 96 13.66 -9.69 -16.75
CA ILE A 96 14.02 -11.08 -16.38
C ILE A 96 15.53 -11.18 -16.16
N GLN A 97 16.32 -10.55 -17.05
CA GLN A 97 17.76 -10.40 -16.89
C GLN A 97 18.05 -9.12 -16.11
N ALA A 98 18.14 -9.26 -14.79
CA ALA A 98 18.47 -8.17 -13.88
C ALA A 98 19.38 -8.64 -12.75
N PRO A 99 20.38 -7.83 -12.35
CA PRO A 99 21.31 -8.16 -11.25
C PRO A 99 20.67 -7.98 -9.87
N LEU A 100 19.56 -7.24 -9.77
CA LEU A 100 18.82 -7.04 -8.53
C LEU A 100 17.55 -7.88 -8.54
N ALA A 101 17.32 -8.64 -7.48
CA ALA A 101 16.08 -9.35 -7.25
C ALA A 101 15.40 -8.86 -5.97
N PHE A 102 14.12 -8.52 -6.06
CA PHE A 102 13.28 -8.20 -4.91
C PHE A 102 12.38 -9.38 -4.59
N PHE A 103 12.68 -10.07 -3.49
CA PHE A 103 11.83 -11.11 -2.96
C PHE A 103 10.79 -10.45 -2.07
N ILE A 104 9.52 -10.60 -2.40
CA ILE A 104 8.39 -10.03 -1.67
C ILE A 104 7.64 -11.20 -1.06
N ILE A 105 7.47 -11.20 0.26
CA ILE A 105 6.94 -12.33 1.01
C ILE A 105 5.81 -11.83 1.89
N GLU A 106 4.59 -12.16 1.50
CA GLU A 106 3.42 -11.87 2.32
C GLU A 106 3.32 -12.83 3.52
N PRO A 107 2.79 -12.34 4.66
CA PRO A 107 2.48 -13.22 5.78
C PRO A 107 1.36 -14.20 5.39
N ASP A 108 1.47 -15.43 5.87
CA ASP A 108 0.43 -16.46 5.79
C ASP A 108 0.14 -16.91 7.23
N PRO A 109 -0.77 -16.24 7.96
CA PRO A 109 -1.05 -16.53 9.37
C PRO A 109 -1.59 -17.95 9.58
N ASP A 110 -2.34 -18.46 8.60
CA ASP A 110 -2.93 -19.81 8.64
C ASP A 110 -1.85 -20.88 8.43
N TYR A 111 -0.79 -20.55 7.66
CA TYR A 111 0.32 -21.46 7.36
C TYR A 111 1.70 -20.77 7.46
N PRO A 112 2.16 -20.45 8.68
CA PRO A 112 3.34 -19.62 8.89
C PRO A 112 4.67 -20.25 8.43
N ASP A 113 4.69 -21.55 8.16
CA ASP A 113 5.88 -22.24 7.65
C ASP A 113 6.02 -22.14 6.13
N ARG A 114 4.94 -21.90 5.37
CA ARG A 114 5.03 -21.79 3.90
C ARG A 114 5.92 -20.62 3.43
N PRO A 115 5.83 -19.40 4.00
CA PRO A 115 6.79 -18.34 3.68
C PRO A 115 8.25 -18.74 3.98
N LYS A 116 8.47 -19.51 5.05
CA LYS A 116 9.82 -19.98 5.42
C LYS A 116 10.33 -21.00 4.41
N TRP A 117 9.54 -22.03 4.11
CA TRP A 117 9.88 -23.04 3.11
C TRP A 117 10.12 -22.41 1.73
N PHE A 118 9.33 -21.41 1.35
CA PHE A 118 9.53 -20.66 0.12
C PHE A 118 10.91 -19.99 0.05
N LEU A 119 11.36 -19.39 1.16
CA LEU A 119 12.68 -18.76 1.28
C LEU A 119 13.81 -19.78 1.36
N GLU A 120 13.61 -20.87 2.11
CA GLU A 120 14.56 -21.99 2.25
C GLU A 120 14.86 -22.64 0.89
N ALA A 121 13.81 -22.89 0.08
CA ALA A 121 13.94 -23.43 -1.27
C ALA A 121 14.75 -22.50 -2.21
N ARG A 122 14.91 -21.22 -1.84
CA ARG A 122 15.55 -20.19 -2.66
C ARG A 122 16.78 -19.57 -2.00
N VAL A 123 17.40 -20.24 -1.03
CA VAL A 123 18.62 -19.73 -0.37
C VAL A 123 19.75 -19.48 -1.38
N LYS A 124 19.77 -20.22 -2.49
CA LYS A 124 20.77 -20.10 -3.56
C LYS A 124 20.44 -19.02 -4.60
N ASP A 125 19.27 -18.40 -4.52
CA ASP A 125 18.79 -17.40 -5.49
C ASP A 125 19.35 -16.00 -5.15
N GLY A 126 20.68 -15.88 -5.18
CA GLY A 126 21.40 -14.64 -4.93
C GLY A 126 21.68 -14.34 -3.46
N LYS A 127 22.62 -13.41 -3.25
CA LYS A 127 23.08 -12.97 -1.93
C LYS A 127 22.14 -11.90 -1.38
N ILE A 128 21.63 -12.09 -0.17
CA ILE A 128 20.81 -11.07 0.51
C ILE A 128 21.68 -9.85 0.83
N ILE A 129 21.34 -8.69 0.25
CA ILE A 129 21.97 -7.40 0.53
C ILE A 129 21.20 -6.69 1.65
N LYS A 130 19.87 -6.77 1.62
CA LYS A 130 18.99 -6.05 2.55
C LYS A 130 17.73 -6.87 2.79
N SER A 131 17.23 -6.86 4.01
CA SER A 131 15.94 -7.42 4.38
C SER A 131 15.18 -6.37 5.19
N LYS A 132 13.92 -6.11 4.83
CA LYS A 132 13.08 -5.13 5.51
C LYS A 132 11.65 -5.62 5.58
N THR A 133 11.04 -5.51 6.76
CA THR A 133 9.60 -5.64 6.90
C THR A 133 8.94 -4.31 6.54
N VAL A 134 8.02 -4.37 5.59
CA VAL A 134 7.15 -3.28 5.16
C VAL A 134 5.72 -3.64 5.60
N LYS A 135 4.81 -2.66 5.62
CA LYS A 135 3.35 -2.75 5.82
C LYS A 135 2.77 -4.14 6.13
N VAL A 136 2.02 -4.25 7.23
CA VAL A 136 1.24 -5.46 7.58
C VAL A 136 2.08 -6.75 7.54
N GLY A 137 3.36 -6.66 7.93
CA GLY A 137 4.24 -7.83 8.05
C GLY A 137 4.85 -8.37 6.76
N ILE A 138 4.66 -7.71 5.61
CA ILE A 138 5.26 -8.12 4.34
C ILE A 138 6.78 -7.96 4.41
N ILE A 139 7.53 -9.02 4.15
CA ILE A 139 8.99 -9.00 4.14
C ILE A 139 9.48 -8.75 2.73
N ILE A 140 10.43 -7.84 2.55
CA ILE A 140 11.12 -7.63 1.28
C ILE A 140 12.61 -7.88 1.46
N GLN A 141 13.15 -8.85 0.71
CA GLN A 141 14.59 -9.08 0.61
C GLN A 141 15.12 -8.57 -0.73
N THR A 142 16.05 -7.63 -0.69
CA THR A 142 16.84 -7.23 -1.86
C THR A 142 18.05 -8.15 -1.96
N ARG A 143 18.19 -8.80 -3.11
CA ARG A 143 19.26 -9.76 -3.38
C ARG A 143 20.06 -9.36 -4.60
N ASP A 144 21.37 -9.58 -4.51
CA ASP A 144 22.29 -9.54 -5.65
C ASP A 144 22.29 -10.92 -6.31
N VAL A 145 21.96 -10.99 -7.59
CA VAL A 145 21.91 -12.25 -8.37
C VAL A 145 22.99 -12.33 -9.45
N ARG A 146 24.02 -11.48 -9.34
CA ARG A 146 25.23 -11.56 -10.18
C ARG A 146 26.10 -12.74 -9.81
#